data_AF-A0A6A8DHM6-F1
#
_entry.id   AF-A0A6A8DHM6-F1
#
_cell.length_a   1.000
_cell.length_b   1.000
_cell.length_c   1.000
_cell.angle_alpha   90.00
_cell.angle_beta   90.00
_cell.angle_gamma   90.00
#
_symmetry.space_group_name_H-M   'P 1'
#
loop_
_entity.id
_entity.type
_entity.pdbx_description
1 polymer ?
#
loop_
_entity_poly.entity_id
_entity_poly.type
_entity_poly.pdbx_seq_one_letter_code
_entity_poly.pdbx_strand_id
1 'polypeptide(L)' 'MFELLRRNTIVAGVLAIIRIYLGYAWITGGWVKITGGEFDATGFLHGAIGKATGEHPAVQGWWAAFLETVALPNAGLF' A
#
# COMPACT_ATOMS: atom_id res chain seq x y z
N MET A 1 3.40 -25.91 19.27
CA MET A 1 4.00 -24.81 18.47
C MET A 1 3.84 -23.46 19.17
N PHE A 2 2.63 -22.92 19.31
CA PHE A 2 2.42 -21.58 19.92
C PHE A 2 2.90 -21.44 21.37
N GLU A 3 2.80 -22.51 22.17
CA GLU A 3 3.31 -22.48 23.55
C GLU A 3 4.84 -22.31 23.61
N LEU A 4 5.59 -22.92 22.70
CA LEU A 4 7.05 -22.80 22.65
C LEU A 4 7.47 -21.34 22.40
N LEU A 5 6.77 -20.65 21.51
CA LEU A 5 7.04 -19.25 21.16
C LEU A 5 6.69 -18.28 22.30
N ARG A 6 5.68 -18.61 23.12
CA ARG A 6 5.12 -17.70 24.14
C ARG A 6 5.66 -17.95 25.55
N ARG A 7 5.92 -19.21 25.93
CA ARG A 7 6.33 -19.58 27.29
C ARG A 7 7.84 -19.68 27.49
N ASN A 8 8.62 -19.80 26.42
CA ASN A 8 10.07 -19.84 26.53
C ASN A 8 10.65 -18.41 26.47
N THR A 9 11.22 -17.96 27.59
CA THR A 9 11.76 -16.60 27.75
C THR A 9 12.87 -16.28 26.75
N ILE A 10 13.70 -17.26 26.38
CA ILE A 10 14.77 -17.09 25.40
C ILE A 10 14.17 -16.87 24.00
N VAL A 11 13.22 -17.73 23.62
CA VAL A 11 12.53 -17.63 22.32
C VAL A 11 11.75 -16.31 22.23
N ALA A 12 11.07 -15.91 23.32
CA ALA A 12 10.38 -14.63 23.39
C ALA A 12 11.34 -13.43 23.23
N GLY A 13 12.52 -13.49 23.85
CA GLY A 13 13.56 -12.46 23.69
C GLY A 13 14.08 -12.35 22.25
N VAL A 14 14.40 -13.48 21.61
CA VAL A 14 14.82 -13.51 20.20
C VAL A 14 13.74 -12.93 19.30
N LEU A 15 12.48 -13.32 19.53
CA LEU A 15 11.32 -12.83 18.81
C LEU A 15 11.04 -11.32 19.02
N ALA A 16 11.45 -10.75 20.16
CA ALA A 16 11.35 -9.31 20.40
C ALA A 16 12.38 -8.54 19.57
N ILE A 17 13.63 -9.02 19.50
CA ILE A 17 14.68 -8.42 18.68
C ILE A 17 14.28 -8.43 17.20
N ILE A 18 13.80 -9.58 16.72
CA ILE A 18 13.32 -9.71 15.33
C ILE A 18 12.21 -8.69 15.05
N ARG A 19 11.25 -8.53 15.96
CA ARG A 19 10.15 -7.56 15.78
C ARG A 19 10.63 -6.11 15.74
N ILE A 20 11.58 -5.74 16.59
CA ILE A 20 12.15 -4.39 16.58
C ILE A 20 12.85 -4.13 15.25
N TYR A 21 13.65 -5.08 14.77
CA TYR A 21 14.33 -4.95 13.47
C TYR A 21 13.32 -4.85 12.31
N LEU A 22 12.32 -5.73 12.27
CA LEU A 22 11.28 -5.69 11.24
C LEU A 22 10.47 -4.39 11.31
N GLY A 23 10.13 -3.93 12.52
CA GLY A 23 9.44 -2.66 12.73
C GLY A 23 10.28 -1.48 12.23
N TYR A 24 11.57 -1.45 12.55
CA TYR A 24 12.49 -0.43 12.06
C TYR A 24 12.63 -0.46 10.54
N ALA A 25 12.80 -1.64 9.94
CA ALA A 25 12.88 -1.79 8.48
C ALA A 25 11.57 -1.35 7.79
N TRP A 26 10.43 -1.67 8.39
CA TRP A 26 9.12 -1.25 7.89
C TRP A 26 8.94 0.27 7.96
N ILE A 27 9.29 0.88 9.10
CA ILE A 27 9.21 2.34 9.29
C ILE A 27 10.17 3.04 8.32
N THR A 28 11.43 2.62 8.24
CA THR A 28 12.41 3.28 7.36
C THR A 28 12.08 3.13 5.88
N GLY A 29 11.61 1.95 5.45
CA GLY A 29 11.12 1.72 4.09
C GLY A 29 9.84 2.49 3.76
N GLY A 30 8.96 2.69 4.75
CA GLY A 30 7.76 3.53 4.61
C GLY A 30 8.06 5.02 4.65
N TRP A 31 9.07 5.42 5.42
CA TRP A 31 9.44 6.82 5.64
C TRP A 31 9.79 7.51 4.32
N VAL A 32 10.64 6.88 3.51
CA VAL A 32 11.02 7.41 2.19
C VAL A 32 9.82 7.56 1.25
N LYS A 33 8.81 6.68 1.36
CA LYS A 33 7.59 6.79 0.55
C LYS A 33 6.74 8.00 0.94
N ILE A 34 6.74 8.37 2.22
CA ILE A 34 5.97 9.51 2.75
C ILE A 34 6.74 10.82 2.51
N THR A 35 8.05 10.84 2.78
CA THR A 35 8.86 12.06 2.72
C THR A 35 9.48 12.33 1.36
N GLY A 36 9.51 11.34 0.46
CA GLY A 36 10.16 11.45 -0.84
C GLY A 36 9.42 12.34 -1.85
N GLY A 37 8.14 12.66 -1.61
CA GLY A 37 7.35 13.51 -2.52
C GLY A 37 7.12 12.93 -3.92
N GLU A 38 7.47 11.66 -4.13
CA GLU A 38 7.39 10.96 -5.42
C GLU A 38 6.09 10.15 -5.59
N PHE A 39 5.13 10.25 -4.66
CA PHE A 39 3.85 9.59 -4.84
C PHE A 39 3.08 10.28 -5.97
N ASP A 40 2.97 9.60 -7.11
CA ASP A 40 2.17 10.03 -8.25
C ASP A 40 1.11 8.96 -8.56
N ALA A 41 -0.14 9.30 -8.27
CA ALA A 41 -1.29 8.44 -8.54
C ALA A 41 -1.71 8.44 -10.03
N THR A 42 -1.21 9.36 -10.85
CA THR A 42 -1.64 9.58 -12.24
C THR A 42 -1.54 8.31 -13.08
N GLY A 43 -0.41 7.61 -13.02
CA GLY A 43 -0.21 6.35 -13.75
C GLY A 43 -1.18 5.24 -13.33
N PHE A 44 -1.48 5.15 -12.03
CA PHE A 44 -2.44 4.19 -11.50
C PHE A 44 -3.87 4.53 -11.95
N LEU A 45 -4.26 5.80 -11.88
CA LEU A 45 -5.59 6.28 -12.28
C LEU A 45 -5.86 6.02 -13.76
N HIS A 46 -4.90 6.31 -14.64
CA HIS A 46 -5.00 5.98 -16.06
C HIS A 46 -5.14 4.48 -16.31
N GLY A 47 -4.38 3.66 -15.59
CA GLY A 47 -4.49 2.20 -15.68
C GLY A 47 -5.87 1.69 -15.24
N ALA A 48 -6.46 2.29 -14.19
CA ALA A 48 -7.80 1.94 -13.72
C ALA A 48 -8.90 2.35 -14.71
N ILE A 49 -8.80 3.55 -15.30
CA ILE A 49 -9.72 4.01 -16.34
C ILE A 49 -9.66 3.08 -17.56
N GLY A 50 -8.45 2.69 -17.99
CA GLY A 50 -8.30 1.75 -19.12
C GLY A 50 -8.98 0.40 -18.89
N LYS A 51 -9.02 -0.07 -17.63
CA LYS A 51 -9.72 -1.31 -17.22
C LYS A 51 -11.24 -1.19 -17.16
N ALA A 52 -11.81 -0.02 -17.44
CA ALA A 52 -13.25 0.18 -17.54
C ALA A 52 -13.81 -0.10 -18.95
N THR A 53 -12.95 -0.51 -19.88
CA THR A 53 -13.30 -0.87 -21.25
C THR A 53 -13.30 -2.39 -21.47
N GLY A 54 -13.91 -2.86 -22.55
CA GLY A 54 -13.98 -4.29 -22.92
C GLY A 54 -15.29 -4.99 -22.53
N GLU A 55 -15.40 -6.28 -22.87
CA GLU A 55 -16.61 -7.10 -22.64
C GLU A 55 -16.84 -7.42 -21.14
N HIS A 56 -15.76 -7.50 -20.36
CA HIS A 56 -15.80 -7.74 -18.92
C HIS A 56 -14.93 -6.71 -18.18
N PRO A 57 -15.40 -5.47 -18.06
CA PRO A 57 -14.61 -4.41 -17.46
C PRO A 57 -14.38 -4.69 -15.97
N ALA A 58 -13.12 -4.62 -15.54
CA ALA A 58 -12.76 -4.78 -14.13
C ALA A 58 -13.09 -3.52 -13.31
N VAL A 59 -13.23 -2.38 -13.98
CA VAL A 59 -13.67 -1.11 -13.39
C VAL A 59 -15.03 -0.73 -13.96
N GLN A 60 -15.98 -0.37 -13.11
CA GLN A 60 -17.30 0.05 -13.57
C GLN A 60 -17.22 1.41 -14.28
N GLY A 61 -17.97 1.58 -15.38
CA GLY A 61 -17.89 2.80 -16.20
C GLY A 61 -18.21 4.10 -15.43
N TRP A 62 -19.18 4.06 -14.50
CA TRP A 62 -19.49 5.21 -13.65
C TRP A 62 -18.32 5.59 -12.73
N TRP A 63 -17.55 4.60 -12.28
CA TRP A 63 -16.36 4.84 -11.45
C TRP A 63 -15.25 5.43 -12.31
N ALA A 64 -15.06 4.92 -13.54
CA ALA A 64 -14.11 5.51 -14.48
C ALA A 64 -14.41 6.98 -14.79
N ALA A 65 -15.69 7.34 -14.93
CA ALA A 65 -16.10 8.73 -15.12
C ALA A 65 -15.71 9.62 -13.91
N PHE A 66 -15.87 9.13 -12.68
CA PHE A 66 -15.37 9.83 -11.48
C PHE A 66 -13.84 9.93 -11.49
N LEU A 67 -13.14 8.86 -11.87
CA LEU A 67 -11.69 8.85 -11.93
C LEU A 67 -11.17 9.88 -12.96
N GLU A 68 -11.80 10.00 -14.13
CA GLU A 68 -11.43 10.98 -15.16
C GLU A 68 -11.77 12.42 -14.77
N THR A 69 -12.93 12.65 -14.16
CA THR A 69 -13.44 14.02 -13.96
C THR A 69 -13.08 14.63 -12.61
N VAL A 70 -12.79 13.80 -11.60
CA VAL A 70 -12.50 14.26 -10.23
C VAL A 70 -11.14 13.79 -9.77
N ALA A 71 -10.85 12.48 -9.81
CA ALA A 71 -9.61 11.97 -9.20
C ALA A 71 -8.37 12.41 -10.00
N LEU A 72 -8.38 12.23 -11.32
CA LEU A 72 -7.24 12.50 -12.18
C LEU A 72 -6.83 13.99 -12.20
N PRO A 73 -7.76 14.97 -12.34
CA PRO A 73 -7.40 16.39 -12.27
C PRO A 73 -6.88 16.81 -10.89
N ASN A 74 -7.25 16.08 -9.84
CA ASN A 74 -6.85 16.36 -8.46
C ASN A 74 -5.79 15.37 -7.94
N ALA A 75 -5.08 14.67 -8.82
CA ALA A 75 -4.13 13.62 -8.45
C ALA A 75 -3.02 14.10 -7.51
N GLY A 76 -2.66 15.38 -7.56
CA GLY A 76 -1.67 15.98 -6.65
C GLY A 76 -2.18 16.28 -5.23
N LEU A 77 -3.46 16.04 -4.94
CA LEU A 77 -4.03 16.20 -3.59
C LEU A 77 -3.81 14.97 -2.69
N PHE A 78 -3.37 13.84 -3.24
CA PHE A 78 -3.22 12.57 -2.53
C PHE A 78 -1.94 11.86 -2.88
#